data_AF-A0A6A6UH85-F1
#
_entry.id   AF-A0A6A6UH85-F1
#
_cell.length_a   1.000
_cell.length_b   1.000
_cell.length_c   1.000
_cell.angle_alpha   90.00
_cell.angle_beta   90.00
_cell.angle_gamma   90.00
#
_symmetry.space_group_name_H-M   'P 1'
#
loop_
_entity.id
_entity.type
_entity.pdbx_description
1 polymer ?
#
loop_
_entity_poly.entity_id
_entity_poly.type
_entity_poly.pdbx_seq_one_letter_code
_entity_poly.pdbx_strand_id
1 'polypeptide(L)'
;MDSEWAKWEAANGIKELVDPTRDALYNFDEANQKAFKSSKVWKTDPNYFKNVRISSSALLKMVTHARSGGTIEVMGLMLGALHGDTFVVTDAVRLPVEGTETRVNAQDEANEFIVNYLELLRDSGRPENPLGWYHSHPGYGCWLSGIDVATQANWQNFDDPFLAVVIDPERTMSQGKVEIGAFRTYPENYKPEAVDSDQMIPQEKAKDFGMHYNRYYSLDVSYFKSTLDTEVLSRLWNKYWVSTLSQNPLLSNRDYTTKQIKDIAAKITEAVTQQREPKSMSAGVPGPISKDPSDKDMVKITRASRRLDVHQQAGAIAADVKDEIFTAPIPEK
;
A
#
# COMPACT_ATOMS: atom_id res chain seq x y z
N MET A 1 32.99 24.93 -3.02
CA MET A 1 32.33 23.83 -3.75
C MET A 1 31.05 24.33 -4.41
N ASP A 2 30.19 25.07 -3.69
CA ASP A 2 28.94 25.64 -4.22
C ASP A 2 29.08 26.50 -5.48
N SER A 3 30.19 27.27 -5.62
CA SER A 3 30.41 28.13 -6.79
C SER A 3 30.90 27.40 -8.05
N GLU A 4 31.56 26.25 -7.90
CA GLU A 4 32.01 25.40 -9.00
C GLU A 4 30.86 24.51 -9.48
N TRP A 5 30.05 24.03 -8.55
CA TRP A 5 28.81 23.28 -8.83
C TRP A 5 27.80 24.14 -9.59
N ALA A 6 27.52 25.36 -9.12
CA ALA A 6 26.62 26.29 -9.80
C ALA A 6 27.12 26.70 -11.20
N LYS A 7 28.44 26.76 -11.41
CA LYS A 7 29.05 27.00 -12.73
C LYS A 7 28.89 25.80 -13.66
N TRP A 8 29.04 24.58 -13.15
CA TRP A 8 28.79 23.37 -13.93
C TRP A 8 27.31 23.23 -14.30
N GLU A 9 26.40 23.49 -13.36
CA GLU A 9 24.96 23.51 -13.62
C GLU A 9 24.60 24.54 -14.70
N ALA A 10 25.12 25.76 -14.58
CA ALA A 10 24.92 26.81 -15.58
C ALA A 10 25.52 26.46 -16.96
N ALA A 11 26.70 25.84 -16.99
CA ALA A 11 27.36 25.42 -18.23
C ALA A 11 26.62 24.26 -18.93
N ASN A 12 25.86 23.46 -18.19
CA ASN A 12 25.06 22.34 -18.70
C ASN A 12 23.56 22.67 -18.83
N GLY A 13 23.16 23.94 -18.67
CA GLY A 13 21.76 24.37 -18.81
C GLY A 13 20.82 23.91 -17.69
N ILE A 14 21.36 23.51 -16.54
CA ILE A 14 20.63 23.05 -15.36
C ILE A 14 20.21 24.28 -14.53
N LYS A 15 19.25 25.08 -15.01
CA LYS A 15 18.72 26.22 -14.24
C LYS A 15 17.24 26.10 -13.87
N GLU A 16 16.54 25.11 -14.40
CA GLU A 16 15.09 24.93 -14.26
C GLU A 16 14.69 23.49 -13.86
N LEU A 17 15.58 22.75 -13.18
CA LEU A 17 15.28 21.37 -12.75
C LEU A 17 14.60 21.29 -11.39
N VAL A 18 14.48 22.40 -10.65
CA VAL A 18 13.82 22.46 -9.34
C VAL A 18 12.89 23.66 -9.35
N ASP A 19 11.59 23.40 -9.28
CA ASP A 19 10.54 24.42 -9.18
C ASP A 19 10.23 24.63 -7.69
N PRO A 20 10.53 25.81 -7.11
CA PRO A 20 10.36 26.05 -5.68
C PRO A 20 8.93 25.87 -5.18
N THR A 21 7.92 26.01 -6.05
CA THR A 21 6.51 25.87 -5.70
C THR A 21 6.05 24.43 -5.79
N ARG A 22 6.50 23.69 -6.81
CA ARG A 22 6.12 22.28 -7.01
C ARG A 22 6.91 21.33 -6.12
N ASP A 23 8.17 21.66 -5.86
CA ASP A 23 9.08 20.85 -5.05
C ASP A 23 9.06 21.26 -3.57
N ALA A 24 8.17 22.19 -3.19
CA ALA A 24 8.00 22.68 -1.81
C ALA A 24 7.76 21.56 -0.79
N LEU A 25 7.14 20.44 -1.20
CA LEU A 25 6.89 19.28 -0.32
C LEU A 25 8.16 18.54 0.11
N TYR A 26 9.29 18.80 -0.54
CA TYR A 26 10.61 18.26 -0.16
C TYR A 26 11.35 19.18 0.81
N ASN A 27 10.88 20.41 1.04
CA ASN A 27 11.51 21.32 1.99
C ASN A 27 11.12 20.91 3.42
N PHE A 28 12.12 20.72 4.27
CA PHE A 28 11.92 20.36 5.67
C PHE A 28 12.13 21.57 6.59
N ASP A 29 11.07 21.99 7.28
CA ASP A 29 11.11 23.03 8.30
C ASP A 29 11.02 22.40 9.70
N GLU A 30 12.18 22.22 10.34
CA GLU A 30 12.28 21.59 11.65
C GLU A 30 11.52 22.37 12.75
N ALA A 31 11.54 23.71 12.69
CA ALA A 31 10.89 24.55 13.68
C ALA A 31 9.36 24.39 13.61
N ASN A 32 8.82 24.36 12.40
CA ASN A 32 7.40 24.10 12.17
C ASN A 32 7.00 22.68 12.62
N GLN A 33 7.79 21.66 12.25
CA GLN A 33 7.52 20.29 12.69
C GLN A 33 7.51 20.15 14.23
N LYS A 34 8.46 20.80 14.91
CA LYS A 34 8.52 20.80 16.37
C LYS A 34 7.34 21.53 17.00
N ALA A 35 6.95 22.68 16.45
CA ALA A 35 5.79 23.44 16.91
C ALA A 35 4.48 22.65 16.71
N PHE A 36 4.31 22.01 15.55
CA PHE A 36 3.17 21.14 15.26
C PHE A 36 3.14 19.93 16.20
N LYS A 37 4.29 19.25 16.40
CA LYS A 37 4.37 18.12 17.34
C LYS A 37 4.01 18.53 18.78
N SER A 38 4.35 19.76 19.17
CA SER A 38 4.07 20.29 20.50
C SER A 38 2.60 20.66 20.71
N SER A 39 1.89 21.08 19.65
CA SER A 39 0.49 21.51 19.75
C SER A 39 -0.48 20.33 19.92
N LYS A 40 -0.11 19.14 19.43
CA LYS A 40 -0.90 17.89 19.53
C LYS A 40 -2.37 18.03 19.11
N VAL A 41 -2.63 18.85 18.08
CA VAL A 41 -3.99 19.15 17.58
C VAL A 41 -4.80 17.90 17.23
N TRP A 42 -4.15 16.85 16.74
CA TRP A 42 -4.79 15.57 16.38
C TRP A 42 -5.28 14.76 17.58
N LYS A 43 -4.95 15.12 18.82
CA LYS A 43 -5.54 14.48 20.01
C LYS A 43 -6.99 14.92 20.24
N THR A 44 -7.41 16.04 19.65
CA THR A 44 -8.78 16.56 19.77
C THR A 44 -9.78 15.87 18.84
N ASP A 45 -9.32 15.42 17.68
CA ASP A 45 -10.11 14.72 16.67
C ASP A 45 -9.39 13.40 16.28
N PRO A 46 -9.97 12.23 16.61
CA PRO A 46 -9.42 10.93 16.20
C PRO A 46 -9.20 10.77 14.69
N ASN A 47 -9.98 11.51 13.87
CA ASN A 47 -9.92 11.53 12.42
C ASN A 47 -9.23 12.80 11.88
N TYR A 48 -8.38 13.45 12.68
CA TYR A 48 -7.69 14.67 12.28
C TYR A 48 -6.90 14.48 10.98
N PHE A 49 -6.14 13.38 10.88
CA PHE A 49 -5.39 13.06 9.67
C PHE A 49 -6.27 12.37 8.65
N LYS A 50 -6.27 12.88 7.43
CA LYS A 50 -7.13 12.37 6.35
C LYS A 50 -6.36 11.95 5.12
N ASN A 51 -5.18 12.53 4.92
CA ASN A 51 -4.45 12.43 3.67
C ASN A 51 -3.03 11.90 3.91
N VAL A 52 -2.53 11.16 2.93
CA VAL A 52 -1.12 10.78 2.81
C VAL A 52 -0.64 11.13 1.42
N ARG A 53 0.50 11.83 1.33
CA ARG A 53 1.21 12.14 0.10
C ARG A 53 2.51 11.36 0.10
N ILE A 54 2.70 10.47 -0.87
CA ILE A 54 3.90 9.63 -0.97
C ILE A 54 4.70 10.05 -2.19
N SER A 55 5.99 10.31 -2.00
CA SER A 55 6.89 10.63 -3.11
C SER A 55 7.07 9.44 -4.05
N SER A 56 7.32 9.69 -5.33
CA SER A 56 7.62 8.62 -6.29
C SER A 56 8.83 7.78 -5.90
N SER A 57 9.83 8.38 -5.25
CA SER A 57 11.03 7.68 -4.76
C SER A 57 10.71 6.74 -3.60
N ALA A 58 9.96 7.21 -2.59
CA ALA A 58 9.53 6.39 -1.46
C ALA A 58 8.63 5.24 -1.94
N LEU A 59 7.67 5.54 -2.82
CA LEU A 59 6.78 4.53 -3.40
C LEU A 59 7.57 3.43 -4.11
N LEU A 60 8.53 3.80 -4.97
CA LEU A 60 9.34 2.84 -5.70
C LEU A 60 10.20 1.98 -4.77
N LYS A 61 10.82 2.58 -3.73
CA LYS A 61 11.59 1.85 -2.71
C LYS A 61 10.72 0.83 -1.98
N MET A 62 9.55 1.25 -1.50
CA MET A 62 8.65 0.37 -0.75
C MET A 62 8.09 -0.77 -1.63
N VAL A 63 7.65 -0.47 -2.86
CA VAL A 63 7.12 -1.49 -3.78
C VAL A 63 8.21 -2.47 -4.22
N THR A 64 9.43 -1.98 -4.48
CA THR A 64 10.57 -2.85 -4.85
C THR A 64 10.96 -3.75 -3.67
N HIS A 65 10.95 -3.21 -2.45
CA HIS A 65 11.23 -3.98 -1.25
C HIS A 65 10.14 -5.04 -1.00
N ALA A 66 8.86 -4.66 -1.03
CA ALA A 66 7.73 -5.59 -0.88
C ALA A 66 7.80 -6.73 -1.91
N ARG A 67 8.13 -6.41 -3.17
CA ARG A 67 8.32 -7.41 -4.22
C ARG A 67 9.51 -8.34 -3.95
N SER A 68 10.61 -7.82 -3.38
CA SER A 68 11.79 -8.62 -3.06
C SER A 68 11.55 -9.64 -1.93
N GLY A 69 10.55 -9.39 -1.07
CA GLY A 69 10.12 -10.33 -0.02
C GLY A 69 9.36 -11.56 -0.55
N GLY A 70 8.91 -11.53 -1.81
CA GLY A 70 8.15 -12.63 -2.41
C GLY A 70 6.84 -12.89 -1.66
N THR A 71 6.74 -14.06 -1.02
CA THR A 71 5.57 -14.46 -0.22
C THR A 71 5.72 -14.19 1.27
N ILE A 72 6.85 -13.62 1.71
CA ILE A 72 7.14 -13.28 3.10
C ILE A 72 6.84 -11.80 3.31
N GLU A 73 6.27 -11.45 4.45
CA GLU A 73 6.05 -10.05 4.81
C GLU A 73 7.40 -9.38 5.08
N VAL A 74 7.60 -8.18 4.57
CA VAL A 74 8.74 -7.34 4.88
C VAL A 74 8.26 -6.01 5.44
N MET A 75 9.09 -5.33 6.21
CA MET A 75 8.73 -4.02 6.76
C MET A 75 9.88 -3.01 6.68
N GLY A 76 9.52 -1.74 6.84
CA GLY A 76 10.45 -0.64 6.85
C GLY A 76 9.89 0.60 7.51
N LEU A 77 10.71 1.66 7.56
CA LEU A 77 10.31 2.97 8.06
C LEU A 77 10.09 3.95 6.91
N MET A 78 9.19 4.89 7.14
CA MET A 78 8.92 6.02 6.26
C MET A 78 9.44 7.30 6.92
N LEU A 79 10.09 8.14 6.12
CA LEU A 79 10.65 9.42 6.55
C LEU A 79 9.89 10.55 5.86
N GLY A 80 9.76 11.67 6.55
CA GLY A 80 9.14 12.86 5.97
C GLY A 80 8.65 13.85 7.02
N ALA A 81 7.57 14.53 6.70
CA ALA A 81 7.05 15.65 7.47
C ALA A 81 5.52 15.68 7.51
N LEU A 82 4.98 16.43 8.47
CA LEU A 82 3.55 16.68 8.62
C LEU A 82 3.20 18.03 8.02
N HIS A 83 2.11 18.08 7.25
CA HIS A 83 1.56 19.31 6.68
C HIS A 83 0.07 19.39 7.01
N GLY A 84 -0.26 19.98 8.16
CA GLY A 84 -1.64 20.02 8.65
C GLY A 84 -2.19 18.61 8.89
N ASP A 85 -3.29 18.27 8.21
CA ASP A 85 -3.97 16.97 8.27
C ASP A 85 -3.34 15.88 7.37
N THR A 86 -2.18 16.18 6.77
CA THR A 86 -1.57 15.36 5.73
C THR A 86 -0.19 14.85 6.15
N PHE A 87 0.03 13.54 6.05
CA PHE A 87 1.35 12.94 6.10
C PHE A 87 2.06 13.12 4.75
N VAL A 88 3.28 13.66 4.74
CA VAL A 88 4.10 13.79 3.52
C VAL A 88 5.32 12.89 3.67
N VAL A 89 5.29 11.75 3.00
CA VAL A 89 6.37 10.75 2.96
C VAL A 89 7.31 11.10 1.82
N THR A 90 8.53 11.52 2.15
CA THR A 90 9.57 11.89 1.18
C THR A 90 10.48 10.72 0.85
N ASP A 91 10.71 9.81 1.79
CA ASP A 91 11.60 8.67 1.62
C ASP A 91 11.16 7.44 2.44
N ALA A 92 11.73 6.28 2.11
CA ALA A 92 11.51 5.02 2.82
C ALA A 92 12.81 4.22 2.97
N VAL A 93 12.90 3.50 4.08
CA VAL A 93 14.07 2.71 4.47
C VAL A 93 13.60 1.30 4.81
N ARG A 94 14.20 0.28 4.22
CA ARG A 94 13.92 -1.11 4.61
C ARG A 94 14.60 -1.43 5.94
N LEU A 95 13.91 -2.16 6.80
CA LEU A 95 14.53 -2.73 7.99
C LEU A 95 15.06 -4.13 7.66
N PRO A 96 16.18 -4.56 8.25
CA PRO A 96 16.75 -5.89 8.05
C PRO A 96 15.96 -6.95 8.84
N VAL A 97 14.64 -6.96 8.66
CA VAL A 97 13.72 -7.83 9.39
C VAL A 97 12.79 -8.53 8.40
N GLU A 98 12.64 -9.82 8.60
CA GLU A 98 11.62 -10.61 7.93
C GLU A 98 10.39 -10.62 8.83
N GLY A 99 9.30 -10.04 8.34
CA GLY A 99 8.01 -10.07 9.01
C GLY A 99 7.41 -11.46 8.88
N THR A 100 6.93 -12.00 9.99
CA THR A 100 5.97 -13.11 9.94
C THR A 100 4.74 -12.68 10.69
N GLU A 101 3.56 -13.02 10.16
CA GLU A 101 2.25 -12.77 10.78
C GLU A 101 2.09 -13.34 12.20
N THR A 102 3.09 -14.04 12.74
CA THR A 102 3.07 -14.65 14.07
C THR A 102 4.15 -14.12 15.01
N ARG A 103 5.15 -13.36 14.53
CA ARG A 103 6.28 -12.90 15.35
C ARG A 103 6.84 -11.56 14.86
N VAL A 104 6.89 -10.59 15.78
CA VAL A 104 7.68 -9.36 15.67
C VAL A 104 9.00 -9.59 16.42
N ASN A 105 9.89 -10.43 15.90
CA ASN A 105 11.06 -10.90 16.65
C ASN A 105 12.39 -10.47 16.03
N ALA A 106 12.49 -9.16 15.74
CA ALA A 106 13.73 -8.52 15.30
C ALA A 106 13.82 -7.08 15.83
N GLN A 107 13.26 -6.84 17.03
CA GLN A 107 13.18 -5.49 17.59
C GLN A 107 14.56 -4.95 17.96
N ASP A 108 15.44 -5.77 18.53
CA ASP A 108 16.74 -5.28 19.02
C ASP A 108 17.72 -4.95 17.89
N GLU A 109 17.90 -5.85 16.91
CA GLU A 109 18.78 -5.58 15.76
C GLU A 109 18.22 -4.48 14.86
N ALA A 110 16.89 -4.41 14.69
CA ALA A 110 16.27 -3.32 13.96
C ALA A 110 16.43 -1.98 14.68
N ASN A 111 16.31 -1.95 16.01
CA ASN A 111 16.49 -0.73 16.79
C ASN A 111 17.92 -0.17 16.64
N GLU A 112 18.94 -1.03 16.72
CA GLU A 112 20.33 -0.62 16.49
C GLU A 112 20.53 -0.08 15.07
N PHE A 113 19.99 -0.78 14.06
CA PHE A 113 20.03 -0.32 12.68
C PHE A 113 19.34 1.04 12.51
N ILE A 114 18.16 1.23 13.11
CA ILE A 114 17.39 2.48 13.02
C ILE A 114 18.18 3.64 13.62
N VAL A 115 18.75 3.48 14.82
CA VAL A 115 19.54 4.53 15.48
C VAL A 115 20.73 4.94 14.61
N ASN A 116 21.54 3.97 14.19
CA ASN A 116 22.73 4.22 13.36
C ASN A 116 22.34 4.86 12.02
N TYR A 117 21.26 4.39 11.39
CA TYR A 117 20.81 4.92 10.10
C TYR A 117 20.29 6.37 10.23
N LEU A 118 19.54 6.68 11.29
CA LEU A 118 19.04 8.04 11.53
C LEU A 118 20.16 9.02 11.87
N GLU A 119 21.21 8.58 12.57
CA GLU A 119 22.41 9.40 12.80
C GLU A 119 23.12 9.73 11.49
N LEU A 120 23.37 8.73 10.64
CA LEU A 120 23.98 8.94 9.32
C LEU A 120 23.15 9.85 8.42
N LEU A 121 21.82 9.76 8.48
CA LEU A 121 20.95 10.66 7.74
C LEU A 121 21.11 12.10 8.21
N ARG A 122 21.12 12.36 9.52
CA ARG A 122 21.31 13.70 10.07
C ARG A 122 22.66 14.28 9.66
N ASP A 123 23.73 13.48 9.72
CA ASP A 123 25.07 13.88 9.28
C ASP A 123 25.12 14.19 7.78
N SER A 124 24.26 13.56 6.98
CA SER A 124 24.11 13.84 5.54
C SER A 124 23.22 15.06 5.23
N GLY A 125 22.75 15.79 6.24
CA GLY A 125 21.86 16.95 6.07
C GLY A 125 20.39 16.59 5.90
N ARG A 126 19.98 15.38 6.32
CA ARG A 126 18.60 14.87 6.28
C ARG A 126 18.04 14.71 7.69
N PRO A 127 17.48 15.77 8.30
CA PRO A 127 17.03 15.76 9.68
C PRO A 127 15.66 15.11 9.89
N GLU A 128 15.03 14.55 8.85
CA GLU A 128 13.69 13.99 8.94
C GLU A 128 13.66 12.78 9.88
N ASN A 129 12.79 12.83 10.88
CA ASN A 129 12.54 11.68 11.75
C ASN A 129 11.54 10.70 11.10
N PRO A 130 11.47 9.46 11.59
CA PRO A 130 10.43 8.52 11.19
C PRO A 130 9.04 9.12 11.37
N LEU A 131 8.25 9.03 10.29
CA LEU A 131 6.87 9.51 10.21
C LEU A 131 5.87 8.34 10.33
N GLY A 132 6.35 7.13 10.07
CA GLY A 132 5.55 5.93 10.06
C GLY A 132 6.35 4.70 9.70
N TRP A 133 5.66 3.58 9.58
CA TRP A 133 6.20 2.31 9.12
C TRP A 133 5.35 1.79 7.96
N TYR A 134 5.98 0.97 7.12
CA TYR A 134 5.27 0.24 6.08
C TYR A 134 5.58 -1.24 6.17
N HIS A 135 4.66 -2.08 5.70
CA HIS A 135 4.87 -3.50 5.50
C HIS A 135 4.12 -4.04 4.30
N SER A 136 4.41 -5.28 3.93
CA SER A 136 3.78 -5.93 2.79
C SER A 136 2.81 -7.02 3.20
N HIS A 137 1.65 -7.09 2.53
CA HIS A 137 0.69 -8.19 2.60
C HIS A 137 0.58 -8.90 1.24
N PRO A 138 1.37 -9.95 0.96
CA PRO A 138 1.38 -10.60 -0.35
C PRO A 138 0.08 -11.39 -0.63
N GLY A 139 -0.80 -10.84 -1.47
CA GLY A 139 -1.94 -11.54 -2.07
C GLY A 139 -3.29 -11.42 -1.35
N TYR A 140 -3.33 -10.88 -0.12
CA TYR A 140 -4.55 -10.75 0.69
C TYR A 140 -5.04 -9.32 0.92
N GLY A 141 -4.43 -8.34 0.26
CA GLY A 141 -4.88 -6.96 0.24
C GLY A 141 -4.38 -6.11 1.40
N CYS A 142 -4.62 -4.80 1.29
CA CYS A 142 -4.13 -3.81 2.23
C CYS A 142 -5.16 -3.55 3.34
N TRP A 143 -4.90 -4.09 4.52
CA TRP A 143 -5.66 -3.91 5.77
C TRP A 143 -4.71 -4.19 6.95
N LEU A 144 -5.14 -3.90 8.19
CA LEU A 144 -4.33 -4.18 9.38
C LEU A 144 -4.85 -5.42 10.11
N SER A 145 -3.98 -6.41 10.34
CA SER A 145 -4.21 -7.56 11.20
C SER A 145 -4.31 -7.17 12.68
N GLY A 146 -4.71 -8.10 13.55
CA GLY A 146 -4.69 -7.85 15.00
C GLY A 146 -3.30 -7.45 15.53
N ILE A 147 -2.23 -8.03 14.96
CA ILE A 147 -0.83 -7.71 15.31
C ILE A 147 -0.43 -6.35 14.76
N ASP A 148 -0.85 -6.00 13.54
CA ASP A 148 -0.56 -4.68 12.97
C ASP A 148 -1.26 -3.58 13.74
N VAL A 149 -2.51 -3.81 14.17
CA VAL A 149 -3.25 -2.87 15.02
C VAL A 149 -2.53 -2.65 16.35
N ALA A 150 -2.04 -3.72 16.98
CA ALA A 150 -1.27 -3.62 18.23
C ALA A 150 0.06 -2.88 18.02
N THR A 151 0.79 -3.22 16.95
CA THR A 151 2.07 -2.57 16.58
C THR A 151 1.87 -1.09 16.30
N GLN A 152 0.86 -0.74 15.51
CA GLN A 152 0.54 0.65 15.20
C GLN A 152 0.07 1.42 16.44
N ALA A 153 -0.74 0.81 17.31
CA ALA A 153 -1.14 1.43 18.57
C ALA A 153 0.07 1.70 19.48
N ASN A 154 1.03 0.77 19.55
CA ASN A 154 2.27 0.95 20.29
C ASN A 154 3.08 2.13 19.73
N TRP A 155 3.29 2.19 18.41
CA TRP A 155 3.98 3.32 17.79
C TRP A 155 3.29 4.66 18.07
N GLN A 156 1.96 4.75 17.93
CA GLN A 156 1.19 5.96 18.25
C GLN A 156 1.19 6.31 19.75
N ASN A 157 1.53 5.38 20.63
CA ASN A 157 1.70 5.66 22.06
C ASN A 157 3.09 6.24 22.37
N PHE A 158 4.13 5.76 21.67
CA PHE A 158 5.52 6.19 21.90
C PHE A 158 5.92 7.44 21.10
N ASP A 159 5.58 7.53 19.82
CA ASP A 159 5.88 8.68 18.94
C ASP A 159 4.69 8.99 18.03
N ASP A 160 3.82 9.89 18.49
CA ASP A 160 2.63 10.37 17.76
C ASP A 160 2.91 11.77 17.20
N PRO A 161 2.67 12.04 15.90
CA PRO A 161 1.96 11.23 14.89
C PRO A 161 2.76 10.12 14.21
N PHE A 162 2.19 8.90 14.14
CA PHE A 162 2.73 7.77 13.36
C PHE A 162 1.74 7.20 12.33
N LEU A 163 2.24 6.79 11.16
CA LEU A 163 1.42 6.21 10.07
C LEU A 163 1.77 4.73 9.82
N ALA A 164 0.77 3.90 9.51
CA ALA A 164 0.99 2.55 8.97
C ALA A 164 0.64 2.53 7.47
N VAL A 165 1.49 1.94 6.63
CA VAL A 165 1.23 1.74 5.20
C VAL A 165 1.37 0.26 4.84
N VAL A 166 0.38 -0.29 4.14
CA VAL A 166 0.39 -1.68 3.69
C VAL A 166 0.46 -1.73 2.17
N ILE A 167 1.34 -2.56 1.63
CA ILE A 167 1.50 -2.76 0.17
C ILE A 167 1.24 -4.23 -0.17
N ASP A 168 0.42 -4.50 -1.18
CA ASP A 168 0.25 -5.85 -1.71
C ASP A 168 1.03 -5.98 -3.03
N PRO A 169 2.23 -6.61 -3.02
CA PRO A 169 3.04 -6.75 -4.23
C PRO A 169 2.42 -7.71 -5.25
N GLU A 170 1.68 -8.74 -4.82
CA GLU A 170 1.05 -9.70 -5.74
C GLU A 170 -0.16 -9.07 -6.46
N ARG A 171 -0.99 -8.30 -5.74
CA ARG A 171 -2.08 -7.52 -6.35
C ARG A 171 -1.56 -6.43 -7.25
N THR A 172 -0.46 -5.78 -6.86
CA THR A 172 0.18 -4.76 -7.69
C THR A 172 0.58 -5.32 -9.06
N MET A 173 1.18 -6.50 -9.09
CA MET A 173 1.60 -7.17 -10.32
C MET A 173 0.43 -7.71 -11.14
N SER A 174 -0.64 -8.20 -10.49
CA SER A 174 -1.81 -8.73 -11.20
C SER A 174 -2.73 -7.67 -11.79
N GLN A 175 -2.80 -6.50 -11.17
CA GLN A 175 -3.71 -5.42 -11.58
C GLN A 175 -3.02 -4.35 -12.43
N GLY A 176 -1.68 -4.32 -12.47
CA GLY A 176 -0.92 -3.27 -13.15
C GLY A 176 -1.06 -1.89 -12.48
N LYS A 177 -1.58 -1.86 -11.25
CA LYS A 177 -1.76 -0.66 -10.43
C LYS A 177 -1.26 -0.97 -9.03
N VAL A 178 -0.52 -0.04 -8.42
CA VAL A 178 -0.01 -0.21 -7.06
C VAL A 178 -1.18 -0.34 -6.09
N GLU A 179 -1.25 -1.51 -5.43
CA GLU A 179 -2.19 -1.78 -4.35
C GLU A 179 -1.52 -1.36 -3.04
N ILE A 180 -1.98 -0.23 -2.49
CA ILE A 180 -1.43 0.39 -1.29
C ILE A 180 -2.56 0.97 -0.45
N GLY A 181 -2.49 0.77 0.86
CA GLY A 181 -3.39 1.36 1.83
C GLY A 181 -2.59 2.07 2.92
N ALA A 182 -3.13 3.18 3.43
CA ALA A 182 -2.55 3.92 4.55
C ALA A 182 -3.57 3.97 5.69
N PHE A 183 -3.11 3.72 6.91
CA PHE A 183 -3.99 3.47 8.05
C PHE A 183 -3.46 4.12 9.33
N ARG A 184 -4.40 4.49 10.19
CA ARG A 184 -4.13 4.85 11.60
C ARG A 184 -5.14 4.16 12.51
N THR A 185 -4.68 3.78 13.69
CA THR A 185 -5.54 3.13 14.68
C THR A 185 -6.25 4.15 15.56
N TYR A 186 -7.48 3.82 15.95
CA TYR A 186 -8.26 4.59 16.90
C TYR A 186 -7.69 4.46 18.32
N PRO A 187 -7.82 5.50 19.16
CA PRO A 187 -7.58 5.39 20.60
C PRO A 187 -8.47 4.30 21.21
N GLU A 188 -8.00 3.62 22.26
CA GLU A 188 -8.71 2.48 22.85
C GLU A 188 -10.15 2.79 23.29
N ASN A 189 -10.39 4.03 23.72
CA ASN A 189 -11.68 4.51 24.23
C ASN A 189 -12.64 4.98 23.13
N TYR A 190 -12.22 4.99 21.87
CA TYR A 190 -13.04 5.47 20.76
C TYR A 190 -13.71 4.31 20.02
N LYS A 191 -15.01 4.43 19.77
CA LYS A 191 -15.79 3.51 18.94
C LYS A 191 -16.23 4.23 17.68
N PRO A 192 -15.73 3.86 16.48
CA PRO A 192 -16.18 4.46 15.25
C PRO A 192 -17.59 3.99 14.86
N GLU A 193 -18.23 4.76 13.99
CA GLU A 193 -19.42 4.31 13.26
C GLU A 193 -19.01 3.22 12.25
N ALA A 194 -19.84 2.18 12.09
CA ALA A 194 -19.51 1.04 11.25
C ALA A 194 -19.41 1.46 9.78
N VAL A 195 -18.24 1.25 9.18
CA VAL A 195 -18.00 1.46 7.74
C VAL A 195 -17.92 0.10 7.06
N ASP A 196 -18.78 -0.14 6.06
CA ASP A 196 -18.77 -1.39 5.30
C ASP A 196 -17.57 -1.37 4.33
N SER A 197 -16.68 -2.37 4.42
CA SER A 197 -15.49 -2.46 3.58
C SER A 197 -15.66 -3.55 2.53
N ASP A 198 -15.49 -3.18 1.26
CA ASP A 198 -15.75 -4.06 0.10
C ASP A 198 -14.50 -4.84 -0.35
N GLN A 199 -13.48 -4.94 0.52
CA GLN A 199 -12.20 -5.57 0.19
C GLN A 199 -12.32 -7.11 0.08
N MET A 200 -11.71 -7.67 -0.97
CA MET A 200 -11.61 -9.12 -1.14
C MET A 200 -10.47 -9.67 -0.29
N ILE A 201 -10.81 -10.47 0.71
CA ILE A 201 -9.86 -11.07 1.64
C ILE A 201 -9.98 -12.60 1.55
N PRO A 202 -8.87 -13.36 1.51
CA PRO A 202 -8.90 -14.83 1.54
C PRO A 202 -9.59 -15.36 2.79
N GLN A 203 -10.23 -16.53 2.72
CA GLN A 203 -11.01 -17.07 3.84
C GLN A 203 -10.19 -17.22 5.12
N GLU A 204 -8.93 -17.65 5.00
CA GLU A 204 -8.00 -17.83 6.13
C GLU A 204 -7.82 -16.55 6.97
N LYS A 205 -7.99 -15.38 6.35
CA LYS A 205 -7.78 -14.06 6.95
C LYS A 205 -9.06 -13.29 7.26
N ALA A 206 -10.20 -13.77 6.75
CA ALA A 206 -11.48 -13.08 6.91
C ALA A 206 -11.89 -12.91 8.38
N LYS A 207 -11.56 -13.87 9.24
CA LYS A 207 -11.88 -13.81 10.68
C LYS A 207 -11.09 -12.71 11.39
N ASP A 208 -9.79 -12.61 11.11
CA ASP A 208 -8.91 -11.60 11.72
C ASP A 208 -9.32 -10.19 11.28
N PHE A 209 -9.54 -10.03 9.98
CA PHE A 209 -10.07 -8.78 9.43
C PHE A 209 -11.39 -8.37 10.09
N GLY A 210 -12.36 -9.29 10.16
CA GLY A 210 -13.69 -9.02 10.72
C GLY A 210 -13.67 -8.63 12.21
N MET A 211 -12.66 -9.05 12.97
CA MET A 211 -12.51 -8.68 14.39
C MET A 211 -11.89 -7.28 14.57
N HIS A 212 -11.00 -6.87 13.67
CA HIS A 212 -10.16 -5.68 13.86
C HIS A 212 -10.47 -4.50 12.93
N TYR A 213 -11.37 -4.65 11.94
CA TYR A 213 -11.66 -3.58 10.98
C TYR A 213 -12.14 -2.25 11.61
N ASN A 214 -12.86 -2.31 12.74
CA ASN A 214 -13.34 -1.14 13.47
C ASN A 214 -12.27 -0.46 14.35
N ARG A 215 -11.02 -0.94 14.33
CA ARG A 215 -9.94 -0.41 15.19
C ARG A 215 -9.05 0.58 14.46
N TYR A 216 -9.24 0.79 13.17
CA TYR A 216 -8.47 1.71 12.36
C TYR A 216 -9.34 2.37 11.29
N TYR A 217 -8.81 3.41 10.66
CA TYR A 217 -9.40 4.04 9.49
C TYR A 217 -8.35 4.17 8.38
N SER A 218 -8.82 4.23 7.14
CA SER A 218 -7.99 4.48 5.97
C SER A 218 -7.82 5.97 5.71
N LEU A 219 -6.63 6.37 5.30
CA LEU A 219 -6.33 7.71 4.82
C LEU A 219 -6.24 7.71 3.29
N ASP A 220 -6.59 8.84 2.67
CA ASP A 220 -6.53 9.02 1.22
C ASP A 220 -5.08 9.13 0.75
N VAL A 221 -4.64 8.13 -0.02
CA VAL A 221 -3.29 8.07 -0.57
C VAL A 221 -3.24 8.84 -1.89
N SER A 222 -2.30 9.78 -1.96
CA SER A 222 -1.96 10.55 -3.16
C SER A 222 -0.45 10.51 -3.38
N TYR A 223 -0.03 10.79 -4.61
CA TYR A 223 1.39 10.74 -4.98
C TYR A 223 1.88 12.09 -5.45
N PHE A 224 3.14 12.37 -5.19
CA PHE A 224 3.84 13.53 -5.74
C PHE A 224 5.21 13.10 -6.22
N LYS A 225 5.78 13.91 -7.11
CA LYS A 225 7.11 13.72 -7.66
C LYS A 225 7.74 15.07 -7.89
N SER A 226 9.05 15.15 -7.77
CA SER A 226 9.75 16.40 -8.08
C SER A 226 9.69 16.69 -9.59
N THR A 227 9.99 17.94 -9.93
CA THR A 227 10.20 18.33 -11.32
C THR A 227 11.34 17.52 -11.97
N LEU A 228 12.44 17.31 -11.26
CA LEU A 228 13.54 16.44 -11.70
C LEU A 228 13.10 14.98 -11.87
N ASP A 229 12.36 14.42 -10.91
CA ASP A 229 11.85 13.04 -11.02
C ASP A 229 10.97 12.87 -12.27
N THR A 230 10.20 13.89 -12.64
CA THR A 230 9.37 13.88 -13.84
C THR A 230 10.22 13.72 -15.10
N GLU A 231 11.31 14.47 -15.20
CA GLU A 231 12.23 14.41 -16.34
C GLU A 231 12.98 13.07 -16.38
N VAL A 232 13.46 12.59 -15.23
CA VAL A 232 14.15 11.30 -15.12
C VAL A 232 13.23 10.15 -15.53
N LEU A 233 11.99 10.12 -15.03
CA LEU A 233 11.01 9.09 -15.38
C LEU A 233 10.63 9.11 -16.86
N SER A 234 10.53 10.31 -17.46
CA SER A 234 10.30 10.46 -18.90
C SER A 234 11.45 9.85 -19.73
N ARG A 235 12.70 10.11 -19.34
CA ARG A 235 13.88 9.53 -20.01
C ARG A 235 14.00 8.03 -19.79
N LEU A 236 13.64 7.53 -18.61
CA LEU A 236 13.59 6.10 -18.34
C LEU A 236 12.54 5.43 -19.23
N TRP A 237 11.36 6.03 -19.40
CA TRP A 237 10.33 5.47 -20.27
C TRP A 237 10.83 5.23 -21.71
N ASN A 238 11.62 6.15 -22.26
CA ASN A 238 12.22 6.02 -23.59
C ASN A 238 13.14 4.79 -23.75
N LYS A 239 13.66 4.24 -22.64
CA LYS A 239 14.47 3.01 -22.64
C LYS A 239 13.69 1.77 -22.21
N TYR A 240 12.74 1.92 -21.29
CA TYR A 240 12.07 0.80 -20.64
C TYR A 240 10.73 0.37 -21.27
N TRP A 241 10.18 1.12 -22.24
CA TRP A 241 8.92 0.76 -22.91
C TRP A 241 8.91 -0.66 -23.50
N VAL A 242 10.06 -1.13 -23.97
CA VAL A 242 10.22 -2.50 -24.50
C VAL A 242 9.93 -3.55 -23.44
N SER A 243 10.36 -3.32 -22.18
CA SER A 243 10.09 -4.23 -21.07
C SER A 243 8.58 -4.37 -20.83
N THR A 244 7.83 -3.26 -20.87
CA THR A 244 6.37 -3.26 -20.75
C THR A 244 5.71 -4.08 -21.87
N LEU A 245 6.19 -3.97 -23.10
CA LEU A 245 5.68 -4.78 -24.21
C LEU A 245 6.07 -6.26 -24.13
N SER A 246 7.24 -6.59 -23.58
CA SER A 246 7.69 -7.99 -23.44
C SER A 246 7.03 -8.76 -22.29
N GLN A 247 6.34 -8.08 -21.37
CA GLN A 247 5.74 -8.74 -20.21
C GLN A 247 4.55 -9.63 -20.60
N ASN A 248 4.44 -10.82 -20.03
CA ASN A 248 3.25 -11.66 -20.16
C ASN A 248 2.59 -11.86 -18.78
N PRO A 249 1.54 -11.09 -18.46
CA PRO A 249 0.84 -11.19 -17.18
C PRO A 249 0.25 -12.57 -16.88
N LEU A 250 -0.12 -13.34 -17.91
CA LEU A 250 -0.68 -14.69 -17.74
C LEU A 250 0.34 -15.66 -17.16
N LEU A 251 1.61 -15.51 -17.57
CA LEU A 251 2.69 -16.34 -17.06
C LEU A 251 3.19 -15.85 -15.70
N SER A 252 3.40 -14.54 -15.54
CA SER A 252 3.94 -13.98 -14.30
C SER A 252 2.99 -14.13 -13.11
N ASN A 253 1.68 -14.08 -13.35
CA ASN A 253 0.65 -14.10 -12.31
C ASN A 253 -0.07 -15.44 -12.22
N ARG A 254 0.45 -16.50 -12.85
CA ARG A 254 -0.20 -17.82 -12.93
C ARG A 254 -0.50 -18.37 -11.54
N ASP A 255 0.50 -18.41 -10.67
CA ASP A 255 0.38 -19.04 -9.36
C ASP A 255 -0.59 -18.27 -8.45
N TYR A 256 -0.56 -16.93 -8.50
CA TYR A 256 -1.55 -16.08 -7.83
C TYR A 256 -2.96 -16.35 -8.33
N THR A 257 -3.14 -16.41 -9.65
CA THR A 257 -4.44 -16.68 -10.28
C THR A 257 -4.97 -18.04 -9.84
N THR A 258 -4.15 -19.10 -9.86
CA THR A 258 -4.56 -20.43 -9.41
C THR A 258 -4.98 -20.44 -7.94
N LYS A 259 -4.27 -19.71 -7.07
CA LYS A 259 -4.66 -19.54 -5.67
C LYS A 259 -6.03 -18.84 -5.53
N GLN A 260 -6.27 -17.78 -6.29
CA GLN A 260 -7.56 -17.06 -6.28
C GLN A 260 -8.72 -17.94 -6.77
N ILE A 261 -8.51 -18.73 -7.84
CA ILE A 261 -9.52 -19.69 -8.33
C ILE A 261 -9.86 -20.70 -7.22
N LYS A 262 -8.84 -21.22 -6.53
CA LYS A 262 -9.03 -22.17 -5.42
C LYS A 262 -9.82 -21.55 -4.26
N ASP A 263 -9.51 -20.31 -3.87
CA ASP A 263 -10.23 -19.58 -2.82
C ASP A 263 -11.70 -19.31 -3.21
N ILE A 264 -11.95 -18.89 -4.46
CA ILE A 264 -13.32 -18.70 -4.97
C ILE A 264 -14.09 -20.02 -4.97
N ALA A 265 -13.48 -21.13 -5.39
CA ALA A 265 -14.10 -22.44 -5.38
C ALA A 265 -14.45 -22.91 -3.95
N ALA A 266 -13.58 -22.65 -2.98
CA ALA A 266 -13.84 -22.93 -1.57
C ALA A 266 -15.02 -22.10 -1.04
N LYS A 267 -15.04 -20.78 -1.33
CA LYS A 267 -16.15 -19.87 -0.97
C LYS A 267 -17.49 -20.30 -1.58
N ILE A 268 -17.50 -20.73 -2.84
CA ILE A 268 -18.70 -21.26 -3.49
C ILE A 268 -19.19 -22.52 -2.78
N THR A 269 -18.27 -23.45 -2.47
CA THR A 269 -18.62 -24.71 -1.80
C THR A 269 -19.23 -24.46 -0.42
N GLU A 270 -18.67 -23.53 0.34
CA GLU A 270 -19.19 -23.13 1.65
C GLU A 270 -20.57 -22.47 1.53
N ALA A 271 -20.75 -21.50 0.63
CA ALA A 271 -22.04 -20.84 0.41
C ALA A 271 -23.14 -21.83 0.00
N VAL A 272 -22.83 -22.80 -0.87
CA VAL A 272 -23.76 -23.87 -1.27
C VAL A 272 -24.07 -24.82 -0.11
N THR A 273 -23.10 -25.13 0.73
CA THR A 273 -23.30 -26.00 1.91
C THR A 273 -24.21 -25.32 2.93
N GLN A 274 -23.99 -24.02 3.21
CA GLN A 274 -24.84 -23.23 4.10
C GLN A 274 -26.27 -23.07 3.59
N GLN A 275 -26.48 -23.06 2.27
CA GLN A 275 -27.84 -23.09 1.68
C GLN A 275 -28.53 -24.45 1.77
N ARG A 276 -27.76 -25.54 1.90
CA ARG A 276 -28.29 -26.92 1.97
C ARG A 276 -28.62 -27.38 3.40
N GLU A 277 -28.03 -26.77 4.43
CA GLU A 277 -28.41 -27.09 5.81
C GLU A 277 -29.82 -26.56 6.11
N PRO A 278 -30.78 -27.41 6.50
CA PRO A 278 -32.11 -26.95 6.88
C PRO A 278 -32.00 -26.11 8.15
N LYS A 279 -32.40 -24.83 8.06
CA LYS A 279 -32.61 -23.99 9.26
C LYS A 279 -33.56 -24.76 10.19
N SER A 280 -33.03 -25.26 11.31
CA SER A 280 -33.83 -25.80 12.42
C SER A 280 -34.92 -24.78 12.74
N MET A 281 -36.17 -25.15 12.47
CA MET A 281 -37.31 -24.29 12.74
C MET A 281 -37.50 -24.17 14.26
N SER A 282 -36.90 -23.17 14.89
CA SER A 282 -37.44 -22.66 16.15
C SER A 282 -38.74 -21.93 15.82
N ALA A 283 -39.87 -22.58 16.12
CA ALA A 283 -41.19 -22.00 15.97
C ALA A 283 -41.32 -20.71 16.81
N GLY A 284 -41.63 -19.59 16.16
CA GLY A 284 -42.16 -18.42 16.84
C GLY A 284 -41.68 -17.08 16.27
N VAL A 285 -42.68 -16.31 15.78
CA VAL A 285 -42.65 -14.88 15.42
C VAL A 285 -42.21 -14.56 13.98
N PRO A 286 -43.13 -14.06 13.13
CA PRO A 286 -42.76 -13.46 11.85
C PRO A 286 -42.19 -12.07 12.08
N GLY A 287 -40.85 -11.97 12.08
CA GLY A 287 -40.13 -10.72 11.92
C GLY A 287 -40.03 -10.31 10.45
N PRO A 288 -39.71 -9.04 10.15
CA PRO A 288 -39.59 -8.55 8.77
C PRO A 288 -38.48 -9.31 8.02
N ILE A 289 -38.70 -9.54 6.72
CA ILE A 289 -37.78 -10.20 5.79
C ILE A 289 -36.43 -9.47 5.84
N SER A 290 -35.47 -10.00 6.59
CA SER A 290 -34.08 -9.57 6.50
C SER A 290 -33.51 -10.09 5.18
N LYS A 291 -32.77 -9.25 4.44
CA LYS A 291 -31.99 -9.68 3.28
C LYS A 291 -31.13 -10.87 3.70
N ASP A 292 -31.33 -12.03 3.07
CA ASP A 292 -30.67 -13.28 3.46
C ASP A 292 -29.14 -13.07 3.37
N PRO A 293 -28.37 -13.34 4.43
CA PRO A 293 -26.91 -13.17 4.42
C PRO A 293 -26.22 -13.94 3.29
N SER A 294 -26.79 -15.10 2.92
CA SER A 294 -26.33 -15.96 1.83
C SER A 294 -26.32 -15.26 0.46
N ASP A 295 -27.28 -14.38 0.19
CA ASP A 295 -27.32 -13.61 -1.06
C ASP A 295 -26.20 -12.57 -1.13
N LYS A 296 -25.83 -11.96 0.00
CA LYS A 296 -24.70 -11.00 0.05
C LYS A 296 -23.37 -11.70 -0.23
N ASP A 297 -23.19 -12.90 0.31
CA ASP A 297 -21.96 -13.68 0.10
C ASP A 297 -21.87 -14.16 -1.36
N MET A 298 -22.98 -14.59 -1.95
CA MET A 298 -23.04 -14.93 -3.37
C MET A 298 -22.74 -13.73 -4.29
N VAL A 299 -23.20 -12.52 -3.94
CA VAL A 299 -22.85 -11.29 -4.67
C VAL A 299 -21.35 -10.99 -4.56
N LYS A 300 -20.75 -11.14 -3.37
CA LYS A 300 -19.30 -10.97 -3.17
C LYS A 300 -18.48 -11.96 -4.00
N ILE A 301 -18.89 -13.23 -4.01
CA ILE A 301 -18.27 -14.30 -4.81
C ILE A 301 -18.38 -13.98 -6.32
N THR A 302 -19.54 -13.53 -6.77
CA THR A 302 -19.75 -13.18 -8.19
C THR A 302 -18.87 -12.01 -8.60
N ARG A 303 -18.77 -10.96 -7.76
CA ARG A 303 -17.88 -9.82 -8.00
C ARG A 303 -16.42 -10.26 -8.03
N ALA A 304 -16.02 -11.15 -7.13
CA ALA A 304 -14.69 -11.74 -7.07
C ALA A 304 -14.32 -12.49 -8.36
N SER A 305 -15.21 -13.39 -8.80
CA SER A 305 -15.04 -14.16 -10.02
C SER A 305 -14.94 -13.26 -11.26
N ARG A 306 -15.81 -12.25 -11.37
CA ARG A 306 -15.79 -11.30 -12.47
C ARG A 306 -14.50 -10.48 -12.52
N ARG A 307 -13.99 -10.05 -11.37
CA ARG A 307 -12.71 -9.32 -11.30
C ARG A 307 -11.57 -10.19 -11.84
N LEU A 308 -11.52 -11.46 -11.44
CA LEU A 308 -10.51 -12.40 -11.89
C LEU A 308 -10.58 -12.65 -13.41
N ASP A 309 -11.79 -12.85 -13.94
CA ASP A 309 -12.05 -13.04 -15.37
C ASP A 309 -11.55 -11.85 -16.20
N VAL A 310 -11.88 -10.61 -15.79
CA VAL A 310 -11.41 -9.39 -16.46
C VAL A 310 -9.87 -9.32 -16.51
N HIS A 311 -9.18 -9.71 -15.44
CA HIS A 311 -7.71 -9.74 -15.44
C HIS A 311 -7.13 -10.79 -16.39
N GLN A 312 -7.74 -11.98 -16.48
CA GLN A 312 -7.30 -13.02 -17.41
C GLN A 312 -7.56 -12.62 -18.87
N GLN A 313 -8.72 -12.04 -19.16
CA GLN A 313 -9.05 -11.53 -20.48
C GLN A 313 -8.09 -10.42 -20.92
N ALA A 314 -7.78 -9.46 -20.03
CA ALA A 314 -6.81 -8.42 -20.32
C ALA A 314 -5.42 -8.99 -20.66
N GLY A 315 -4.98 -10.03 -19.93
CA GLY A 315 -3.74 -10.74 -20.22
C GLY A 315 -3.75 -11.47 -21.57
N ALA A 316 -4.87 -12.11 -21.93
CA ALA A 316 -5.04 -12.79 -23.20
C ALA A 316 -5.05 -11.81 -24.38
N ILE A 317 -5.86 -10.75 -24.30
CA ILE A 317 -5.90 -9.67 -25.30
C ILE A 317 -4.51 -9.07 -25.50
N ALA A 318 -3.77 -8.83 -24.41
CA ALA A 318 -2.40 -8.30 -24.52
C ALA A 318 -1.45 -9.27 -25.23
N ALA A 319 -1.65 -10.58 -25.12
CA ALA A 319 -0.87 -11.58 -25.85
C ALA A 319 -1.26 -11.63 -27.33
N ASP A 320 -2.56 -11.63 -27.63
CA ASP A 320 -3.07 -11.64 -29.01
C ASP A 320 -2.62 -10.39 -29.78
N VAL A 321 -2.72 -9.21 -29.18
CA VAL A 321 -2.24 -7.94 -29.77
C VAL A 321 -0.75 -7.99 -30.04
N LYS A 322 0.05 -8.66 -29.20
CA LYS A 322 1.50 -8.82 -29.45
C LYS A 322 1.75 -9.75 -30.63
N ASP A 323 0.99 -10.84 -30.74
CA ASP A 323 1.11 -11.75 -31.87
C ASP A 323 0.74 -11.04 -33.19
N GLU A 324 -0.34 -10.27 -33.19
CA GLU A 324 -0.72 -9.46 -34.37
C GLU A 324 0.34 -8.43 -34.75
N ILE A 325 0.97 -7.76 -33.79
CA ILE A 325 1.96 -6.70 -34.09
C ILE A 325 3.30 -7.28 -34.53
N PHE A 326 3.77 -8.36 -33.89
CA PHE A 326 5.14 -8.84 -34.05
C PHE A 326 5.27 -10.08 -34.94
N THR A 327 4.19 -10.83 -35.16
CA THR A 327 4.18 -12.07 -35.93
C THR A 327 3.38 -11.97 -37.23
N ALA A 328 2.60 -10.90 -37.43
CA ALA A 328 1.92 -10.68 -38.70
C ALA A 328 2.93 -10.53 -39.86
N PRO A 329 2.66 -11.17 -41.01
CA PRO A 329 3.52 -11.04 -42.18
C PRO A 329 3.58 -9.57 -42.62
N ILE A 330 4.79 -9.08 -42.88
CA ILE A 330 5.01 -7.74 -43.42
C ILE A 330 4.29 -7.69 -44.78
N PRO A 331 3.35 -6.76 -45.01
CA PRO A 331 2.71 -6.65 -46.30
C PRO A 331 3.78 -6.40 -47.37
N GLU A 332 3.87 -7.31 -48.35
CA GLU A 332 4.74 -7.14 -49.52
C GLU A 332 4.34 -5.83 -50.21
N LYS A 333 5.31 -4.93 -50.36
CA LYS A 333 5.15 -3.62 -51.01
C LYS A 333 5.20 -3.74 -52.53
#